data_AF-A0A1Y3Q8U2-F1
#
_entry.id   AF-A0A1Y3Q8U2-F1
#
_cell.length_a   1.000
_cell.length_b   1.000
_cell.length_c   1.000
_cell.angle_alpha   90.00
_cell.angle_beta   90.00
_cell.angle_gamma   90.00
#
_symmetry.space_group_name_H-M   'P 1'
#
loop_
_entity.id
_entity.type
_entity.pdbx_description
1 polymer ?
#
loop_
_entity_poly.entity_id
_entity_poly.type
_entity_poly.pdbx_seq_one_letter_code
_entity_poly.pdbx_strand_id
1 'polypeptide(L)' 'MAELTASFHDAARAREALRKLEALRASAAVRPGTDGTALVARVDDAIVEQATRLIETHGGTAEWTE' A
#
# COMPACT_ATOMS: atom_id res chain seq x y z
N MET A 1 5.94 -8.95 10.24
CA MET A 1 6.04 -8.30 8.91
C MET A 1 4.88 -8.82 8.11
N ALA A 2 3.92 -7.96 7.79
CA ALA A 2 2.73 -8.33 7.05
C ALA A 2 2.86 -7.96 5.57
N GLU A 3 2.24 -8.74 4.70
CA GLU A 3 2.02 -8.37 3.30
C GLU A 3 0.72 -7.56 3.18
N LEU A 4 0.88 -6.35 2.66
CA LEU A 4 -0.19 -5.43 2.32
C LEU A 4 -0.58 -5.62 0.87
N THR A 5 -1.85 -5.92 0.63
CA THR A 5 -2.49 -5.75 -0.68
C THR A 5 -3.43 -4.57 -0.60
N ALA A 6 -3.23 -3.54 -1.41
CA ALA A 6 -4.14 -2.40 -1.46
C ALA A 6 -4.69 -2.16 -2.86
N SER A 7 -6.00 -1.95 -2.93
CA SER A 7 -6.75 -1.75 -4.17
C SER A 7 -7.31 -0.34 -4.22
N PHE A 8 -7.19 0.31 -5.38
CA PHE A 8 -7.64 1.67 -5.63
C PHE A 8 -8.56 1.71 -6.84
N HIS A 9 -9.50 2.65 -6.83
CA HIS A 9 -10.42 2.82 -7.95
C HIS A 9 -9.74 3.40 -9.21
N ASP A 10 -8.60 4.07 -9.05
CA ASP A 10 -7.90 4.76 -10.13
C ASP A 10 -6.37 4.57 -10.02
N ALA A 11 -5.72 4.36 -11.16
CA ALA A 11 -4.28 4.10 -11.23
C ALA A 11 -3.42 5.30 -10.82
N ALA A 12 -3.91 6.54 -10.96
CA ALA A 12 -3.22 7.72 -10.46
C ALA A 12 -3.21 7.75 -8.92
N ARG A 13 -4.32 7.36 -8.29
CA ARG A 13 -4.41 7.22 -6.82
C ARG A 13 -3.49 6.13 -6.29
N ALA A 14 -3.46 4.97 -6.97
CA ALA A 14 -2.53 3.89 -6.63
C ALA A 14 -1.06 4.36 -6.71
N ARG A 15 -0.70 5.10 -7.77
CA ARG A 15 0.66 5.67 -7.91
C ARG A 15 1.00 6.72 -6.85
N GLU A 16 0.03 7.51 -6.40
CA GLU A 16 0.26 8.50 -5.35
C GLU A 16 0.44 7.82 -3.98
N ALA A 17 -0.38 6.82 -3.67
CA ALA A 17 -0.25 6.00 -2.48
C ALA A 17 1.07 5.22 -2.46
N LEU A 18 1.47 4.65 -3.60
CA LEU A 18 2.76 3.99 -3.80
C LEU A 18 3.94 4.90 -3.40
N ARG A 19 4.01 6.10 -3.97
CA ARG A 19 5.10 7.06 -3.66
C ARG A 19 5.13 7.45 -2.18
N LYS A 20 3.98 7.55 -1.54
CA LYS A 20 3.87 7.88 -0.11
C LYS A 20 4.27 6.70 0.79
N LEU A 21 3.94 5.47 0.40
CA LEU A 21 4.37 4.26 1.10
C LEU A 21 5.89 4.05 0.98
N GLU A 22 6.47 4.32 -0.19
CA GLU A 22 7.93 4.32 -0.39
C GLU A 22 8.62 5.37 0.50
N ALA A 23 8.05 6.57 0.60
CA ALA A 23 8.57 7.63 1.47
C ALA A 23 8.49 7.27 2.97
N LEU A 24 7.50 6.46 3.36
CA LEU A 24 7.38 5.93 4.72
C LEU A 24 8.38 4.81 5.05
N ARG A 25 9.28 4.47 4.12
CA ARG A 25 10.20 3.34 4.25
C ARG A 25 9.48 2.04 4.60
N ALA A 26 8.36 1.74 3.94
CA ALA A 26 7.85 0.38 3.94
C ALA A 26 8.97 -0.55 3.40
N SER A 27 9.56 -1.33 4.29
CA SER A 27 10.91 -1.90 4.17
C SER A 27 11.09 -2.97 3.07
N ALA A 28 10.12 -3.18 2.20
CA ALA A 28 10.19 -4.22 1.20
C ALA A 28 9.36 -3.90 -0.03
N ALA A 29 10.09 -3.81 -1.15
CA ALA A 29 9.64 -3.95 -2.53
C ALA A 29 8.13 -3.74 -2.73
N VAL A 30 7.71 -2.48 -2.83
CA VAL A 30 6.35 -2.20 -3.25
C VAL A 30 6.25 -2.53 -4.74
N ARG A 31 5.39 -3.49 -5.08
CA ARG A 31 5.13 -3.90 -6.46
C ARG A 31 3.75 -3.41 -6.86
N PRO A 32 3.62 -2.63 -7.97
CA PRO A 32 2.32 -2.38 -8.55
C PRO A 32 1.73 -3.71 -9.02
N GLY A 33 0.45 -3.92 -8.76
CA GLY A 33 -0.32 -5.02 -9.32
C GLY A 33 -0.44 -4.89 -10.84
N THR A 34 -0.79 -5.99 -11.50
CA THR A 34 -0.85 -6.12 -12.97
C THR A 34 -1.68 -5.06 -13.67
N ASP A 35 -2.72 -4.55 -13.01
CA ASP A 35 -3.67 -3.59 -13.60
C ASP A 35 -3.38 -2.13 -13.21
N GLY A 36 -2.32 -1.89 -12.41
CA GLY A 36 -1.93 -0.55 -11.94
C GLY A 36 -2.90 0.08 -10.92
N THR A 37 -3.98 -0.61 -10.56
CA THR A 37 -4.97 -0.22 -9.54
C THR A 37 -4.73 -0.89 -8.21
N ALA A 38 -3.95 -1.97 -8.18
CA ALA A 38 -3.54 -2.66 -6.97
C ALA A 38 -2.06 -2.37 -6.66
N LEU A 39 -1.67 -2.44 -5.39
CA LEU A 39 -0.28 -2.43 -4.94
C LEU A 39 -0.08 -3.52 -3.89
N VAL A 40 1.09 -4.15 -3.91
CA VAL A 40 1.51 -5.13 -2.92
C VAL A 40 2.80 -4.63 -2.26
N ALA A 41 2.85 -4.57 -0.94
CA ALA A 41 4.02 -4.13 -0.18
C ALA A 41 4.26 -5.05 1.02
N ARG A 42 5.52 -5.24 1.43
CA ARG A 42 5.78 -5.80 2.77
C ARG A 42 6.02 -4.66 3.74
N VAL A 43 5.29 -4.70 4.84
CA VAL A 43 5.27 -3.65 5.83
C VAL A 43 5.63 -4.25 7.18
N ASP A 44 6.43 -3.52 7.96
CA ASP A 44 6.72 -3.91 9.33
C ASP A 44 5.47 -3.77 10.20
N ASP A 45 5.26 -4.67 11.16
CA ASP A 45 4.06 -4.65 12.00
C ASP A 45 3.96 -3.35 12.79
N ALA A 46 5.11 -2.73 13.09
CA ALA A 46 5.19 -1.43 13.77
C ALA A 46 4.55 -0.26 12.98
N ILE A 47 4.38 -0.39 11.66
CA ILE A 47 3.83 0.68 10.81
C ILE A 47 2.56 0.25 10.04
N VAL A 48 2.00 -0.93 10.34
CA VAL A 48 0.77 -1.47 9.71
C VAL A 48 -0.42 -0.51 9.86
N GLU A 49 -0.66 0.03 11.06
CA GLU A 49 -1.76 0.97 11.30
C GLU A 49 -1.59 2.26 10.48
N GLN A 50 -0.36 2.78 10.40
CA GLN A 50 -0.06 3.99 9.66
C GLN A 50 -0.19 3.79 8.15
N ALA A 51 0.23 2.64 7.63
CA ALA A 51 0.09 2.28 6.23
C ALA A 51 -1.39 2.09 5.84
N THR A 52 -2.17 1.42 6.70
CA THR A 52 -3.62 1.22 6.51
C THR A 52 -4.33 2.57 6.40
N ARG A 53 -4.10 3.45 7.36
CA ARG A 53 -4.74 4.77 7.39
C ARG A 53 -4.39 5.62 6.17
N LEU A 54 -3.15 5.51 5.67
CA LEU A 54 -2.73 6.21 4.47
C LEU A 54 -3.51 5.74 3.23
N ILE A 55 -3.67 4.43 3.08
CA ILE A 55 -4.40 3.83 1.95
C ILE A 55 -5.87 4.24 1.99
N GLU A 56 -6.52 4.13 3.15
CA GLU A 56 -7.92 4.52 3.33
C GLU A 56 -8.13 6.03 3.08
N THR A 57 -7.20 6.88 3.56
CA THR A 57 -7.24 8.33 3.31
C THR A 57 -7.19 8.66 1.81
N HIS A 58 -6.50 7.84 1.03
CA HIS A 58 -6.40 7.99 -0.42
C HIS A 58 -7.53 7.28 -1.20
N GLY A 59 -8.50 6.70 -0.48
CA GLY A 59 -9.65 6.00 -1.05
C GLY A 59 -9.30 4.62 -1.61
N GLY A 60 -8.25 4.00 -1.09
CA GLY A 60 -7.95 2.60 -1.32
C GLY A 60 -8.45 1.73 -0.17
N THR A 61 -8.55 0.43 -0.42
CA THR A 61 -8.84 -0.58 0.61
C THR A 61 -7.56 -1.37 0.86
N ALA A 62 -7.21 -1.60 2.13
CA ALA A 62 -6.04 -2.37 2.54
C ALA A 62 -6.46 -3.75 3.05
N GLU A 63 -5.83 -4.80 2.53
CA GLU A 63 -5.94 -6.17 2.98
C GLU A 63 -4.56 -6.64 3.45
N TRP A 64 -4.53 -7.30 4.61
CA TRP A 64 -3.29 -7.73 5.26
C TRP A 64 -3.24 -9.25 5.34
N THR A 65 -2.09 -9.80 5.02
CA THR A 65 -1.81 -11.24 5.05
C THR A 65 -0.51 -11.47 5.83
N GLU A 66 -0.51 -12.48 6.71
CA GLU A 66 0.63 -12.83 7.59
C GLU A 66 1.73 -13.61 6.84
#